data_AF-S8B7N0-F1
#
_entry.id   AF-S8B7N0-F1
#
_cell.length_a   1.000
_cell.length_b   1.000
_cell.length_c   1.000
_cell.angle_alpha   90.00
_cell.angle_beta   90.00
_cell.angle_gamma   90.00
#
_symmetry.space_group_name_H-M   'P 1'
#
loop_
_entity.id
_entity.type
_entity.pdbx_description
1 polymer ?
#
loop_
_entity_poly.entity_id
_entity_poly.type
_entity_poly.pdbx_seq_one_letter_code
_entity_poly.pdbx_strand_id
1 'polypeptide(L)'
;MVSAQVTNLAIILVMMQLAKKVPFDDPQVLMGVRAMYILSNVLILGLYLYTQAKINAKKDMTTLKYVEPAPMGTGEEAKPVTTTNMDYDKGQLRQLIRSQLMGLGMMAVMHLYMKYTNPLLIQSIIPLKGAFESNLVKIHVFGKPATGDLARPFKSAGGFMSQGQPKSDKASIESAEKNYRGGVKEE
;
A
#
# COMPACT_ATOMS: atom_id res chain seq x y z
N MET A 1 8.34 20.21 -5.21
CA MET A 1 7.35 19.12 -5.43
C MET A 1 6.42 19.09 -4.23
N VAL A 2 5.11 19.17 -4.42
CA VAL A 2 4.13 19.04 -3.33
C VAL A 2 4.18 17.60 -2.82
N SER A 3 4.26 17.38 -1.50
CA SER A 3 4.35 16.02 -0.97
C SER A 3 3.05 15.25 -1.23
N ALA A 4 3.14 13.91 -1.33
CA ALA A 4 1.96 13.06 -1.51
C ALA A 4 0.94 13.26 -0.37
N GLN A 5 1.42 13.54 0.84
CA GLN A 5 0.58 13.84 2.00
C GLN A 5 -0.20 15.15 1.81
N VAL A 6 0.45 16.22 1.34
CA VAL A 6 -0.22 17.50 1.07
C VAL A 6 -1.24 17.35 -0.06
N THR A 7 -0.92 16.58 -1.10
CA THR A 7 -1.85 16.30 -2.20
C THR A 7 -3.07 15.51 -1.72
N ASN A 8 -2.87 14.48 -0.89
CA ASN A 8 -3.96 13.68 -0.34
C ASN A 8 -4.85 14.52 0.61
N LEU A 9 -4.25 15.38 1.44
CA LEU A 9 -4.99 16.32 2.29
C LEU A 9 -5.82 17.31 1.47
N ALA A 10 -5.24 17.89 0.42
CA ALA A 10 -5.96 18.79 -0.47
C ALA A 10 -7.16 18.08 -1.14
N ILE A 11 -6.97 16.85 -1.62
CA ILE A 11 -8.07 16.04 -2.17
C ILE A 11 -9.15 15.80 -1.11
N ILE A 12 -8.79 15.39 0.10
CA ILE A 12 -9.76 15.16 1.19
C ILE A 12 -10.57 16.44 1.46
N LEU A 13 -9.91 17.60 1.58
CA LEU A 13 -10.59 18.86 1.85
C LEU A 13 -11.55 19.26 0.73
N VAL A 14 -11.14 19.14 -0.53
CA VAL A 14 -12.01 19.40 -1.69
C VAL A 14 -13.18 18.43 -1.71
N MET A 15 -12.91 17.14 -1.53
CA MET A 15 -13.94 16.10 -1.56
C MET A 15 -14.91 16.21 -0.39
N MET A 16 -14.48 16.66 0.78
CA MET A 16 -15.38 16.96 1.90
C MET A 16 -16.34 18.11 1.57
N GLN A 17 -15.88 19.15 0.88
CA GLN A 17 -16.75 20.25 0.46
C GLN A 17 -17.73 19.82 -0.63
N LEU A 18 -17.28 18.98 -1.57
CA LEU A 18 -18.15 18.40 -2.59
C LEU A 18 -19.18 17.46 -1.98
N ALA A 19 -18.78 16.58 -1.05
CA ALA A 19 -19.68 15.65 -0.38
C ALA A 19 -20.83 16.37 0.33
N LYS A 20 -20.58 17.53 0.97
CA LYS A 20 -21.65 18.33 1.58
C LYS A 20 -22.71 18.84 0.59
N LYS A 21 -22.37 18.94 -0.70
CA LYS A 21 -23.26 19.41 -1.77
C LYS A 21 -23.93 18.26 -2.53
N VAL A 22 -23.54 17.02 -2.29
CA VAL A 22 -24.12 15.85 -2.95
C VAL A 22 -25.40 15.45 -2.19
N PRO A 23 -26.57 15.37 -2.87
CA PRO A 23 -27.80 14.93 -2.23
C PRO A 23 -27.81 13.41 -2.08
N PHE A 24 -27.17 12.89 -1.04
CA PHE A 24 -27.11 11.45 -0.77
C PHE A 24 -28.45 10.81 -0.41
N ASP A 25 -29.46 11.63 -0.11
CA ASP A 25 -30.83 11.19 0.16
C ASP A 25 -31.58 10.82 -1.12
N ASP A 26 -31.13 11.29 -2.28
CA ASP A 26 -31.67 10.88 -3.58
C ASP A 26 -31.20 9.44 -3.89
N PRO A 27 -32.12 8.47 -4.04
CA PRO A 27 -31.77 7.08 -4.34
C PRO A 27 -30.94 6.90 -5.61
N GLN A 28 -31.15 7.74 -6.63
CA GLN A 28 -30.41 7.67 -7.90
C GLN A 28 -28.97 8.15 -7.73
N VAL A 29 -28.76 9.25 -7.00
CA VAL A 29 -27.43 9.76 -6.68
C VAL A 29 -26.67 8.79 -5.80
N LEU A 30 -27.33 8.24 -4.78
CA LEU A 30 -26.76 7.22 -3.91
C LEU A 30 -26.34 5.97 -4.69
N MET A 31 -27.17 5.49 -5.61
CA MET A 31 -26.82 4.37 -6.49
C MET A 31 -25.62 4.71 -7.38
N GLY A 32 -25.56 5.92 -7.94
CA GLY A 32 -24.42 6.39 -8.74
C GLY A 32 -23.11 6.37 -7.97
N VAL A 33 -23.10 6.84 -6.72
CA VAL A 33 -21.90 6.83 -5.86
C VAL A 33 -21.49 5.41 -5.50
N ARG A 34 -22.46 4.51 -5.22
CA ARG A 34 -22.18 3.08 -4.99
C ARG A 34 -21.56 2.43 -6.23
N ALA A 35 -22.11 2.70 -7.42
CA ALA A 35 -21.58 2.20 -8.68
C ALA A 35 -20.16 2.70 -8.93
N MET A 36 -19.89 3.98 -8.68
CA MET A 36 -18.54 4.57 -8.77
C MET A 36 -17.55 3.87 -7.82
N TYR A 37 -17.95 3.63 -6.57
CA TYR A 37 -17.13 2.91 -5.60
C TYR A 37 -16.85 1.45 -6.03
N ILE A 38 -17.85 0.75 -6.54
CA ILE A 38 -17.65 -0.62 -7.04
C ILE A 38 -16.70 -0.60 -8.23
N LEU A 39 -16.92 0.31 -9.19
CA LEU A 39 -16.07 0.46 -10.36
C LEU A 39 -14.61 0.76 -9.98
N SER A 40 -14.38 1.67 -9.03
CA SER A 40 -13.01 1.98 -8.58
C SER A 40 -12.32 0.76 -7.98
N ASN A 41 -13.03 -0.06 -7.20
CA ASN A 41 -12.46 -1.28 -6.63
C ASN A 41 -12.17 -2.35 -7.68
N VAL A 42 -13.03 -2.49 -8.69
CA VAL A 42 -12.79 -3.38 -9.84
C VAL A 42 -11.54 -2.94 -10.61
N LEU A 43 -11.38 -1.62 -10.85
CA LEU A 43 -10.19 -1.07 -11.50
C LEU A 43 -8.92 -1.32 -10.68
N ILE A 44 -8.95 -1.13 -9.36
CA ILE A 44 -7.82 -1.41 -8.48
C ILE A 44 -7.44 -2.90 -8.54
N LEU A 45 -8.43 -3.79 -8.45
CA LEU A 45 -8.21 -5.23 -8.51
C LEU A 45 -7.61 -5.64 -9.86
N GLY A 46 -8.19 -5.13 -10.97
CA GLY A 46 -7.66 -5.38 -12.32
C GLY A 46 -6.22 -4.90 -12.48
N LEU A 47 -5.89 -3.72 -11.95
CA LEU A 47 -4.54 -3.18 -11.96
C LEU A 47 -3.57 -4.06 -11.16
N TYR A 48 -3.97 -4.57 -10.00
CA TYR A 48 -3.14 -5.45 -9.18
C TYR A 48 -2.92 -6.83 -9.83
N LEU A 49 -3.96 -7.43 -10.42
CA LEU A 49 -3.82 -8.69 -11.16
C LEU A 49 -2.91 -8.53 -12.37
N TYR A 50 -3.04 -7.42 -13.11
CA TYR A 50 -2.14 -7.12 -14.21
C TYR A 50 -0.69 -6.91 -13.75
N THR A 51 -0.50 -6.20 -12.62
CA THR A 51 0.83 -6.03 -12.00
C THR A 51 1.42 -7.37 -11.58
N GLN A 52 0.61 -8.28 -11.01
CA GLN A 52 1.05 -9.64 -10.67
C GLN A 52 1.55 -10.41 -11.89
N ALA A 53 0.81 -10.35 -13.00
CA ALA A 53 1.21 -10.98 -14.25
C ALA A 53 2.54 -10.42 -14.77
N LYS A 54 2.75 -9.10 -14.68
CA LYS A 54 4.02 -8.46 -15.07
C LYS A 54 5.20 -8.86 -14.18
N ILE A 55 5.02 -8.93 -12.86
CA ILE A 55 6.04 -9.43 -11.93
C ILE A 55 6.44 -10.87 -12.29
N ASN A 56 5.44 -11.73 -12.51
CA ASN A 56 5.66 -13.13 -12.89
C ASN A 56 6.33 -13.29 -14.25
N ALA A 57 6.05 -12.40 -15.20
CA ALA A 57 6.69 -12.41 -16.50
C ALA A 57 8.14 -11.93 -16.44
N LYS A 58 8.43 -10.92 -15.62
CA LYS A 58 9.78 -10.35 -15.48
C LYS A 58 10.77 -11.33 -14.83
N LYS A 59 10.31 -12.15 -13.87
CA LYS A 59 11.12 -13.15 -13.13
C LYS A 59 12.47 -12.60 -12.66
N ASP A 60 12.45 -11.43 -12.03
CA ASP A 60 13.65 -10.77 -11.54
C ASP A 60 14.21 -11.47 -10.29
N MET A 61 15.19 -12.36 -10.49
CA MET A 61 15.78 -13.19 -9.44
C MET A 61 17.01 -12.55 -8.78
N THR A 62 17.28 -11.25 -9.00
CA THR A 62 18.44 -10.61 -8.35
C THR A 62 18.25 -10.61 -6.83
N THR A 63 19.30 -11.01 -6.12
CA THR A 63 19.31 -11.06 -4.66
C THR A 63 19.12 -9.69 -4.05
N LEU A 64 18.19 -9.59 -3.12
CA LEU A 64 17.89 -8.41 -2.31
C LEU A 64 18.14 -8.76 -0.84
N LYS A 65 18.97 -7.96 -0.17
CA LYS A 65 19.20 -8.03 1.28
C LYS A 65 18.72 -6.75 1.93
N TYR A 66 17.92 -6.86 2.98
CA TYR A 66 17.44 -5.74 3.75
C TYR A 66 17.08 -6.17 5.17
N VAL A 67 16.87 -5.19 6.04
CA VAL A 67 16.43 -5.40 7.42
C VAL A 67 14.99 -4.92 7.54
N GLU A 68 14.11 -5.83 7.95
CA GLU A 68 12.74 -5.49 8.32
C GLU A 68 12.73 -4.88 9.72
N PRO A 69 12.10 -3.70 9.90
CA PRO A 69 11.98 -3.10 11.21
C PRO A 69 11.10 -3.99 12.09
N ALA A 70 11.44 -4.06 13.38
CA ALA A 70 10.64 -4.77 14.36
C ALA A 70 9.20 -4.21 14.39
N PRO A 71 8.19 -5.07 14.49
CA PRO A 71 6.82 -4.62 14.73
C PRO A 71 6.76 -3.77 16.01
N MET A 72 6.17 -2.57 15.91
CA MET A 72 6.07 -1.66 17.04
C MET A 72 5.32 -2.34 18.20
N GLY A 73 5.94 -2.41 19.38
CA GLY A 73 5.34 -2.95 20.59
C GLY A 73 5.52 -4.46 20.83
N THR A 74 6.24 -5.19 19.97
CA THR A 74 6.48 -6.64 20.17
C THR A 74 7.79 -6.95 20.90
N GLY A 75 8.68 -5.97 21.09
CA GLY A 75 10.00 -6.19 21.69
C GLY A 75 10.93 -7.07 20.85
N GLU A 76 10.50 -7.46 19.65
CA GLU A 76 11.28 -8.26 18.71
C GLU A 76 12.43 -7.44 18.11
N GLU A 77 13.51 -8.12 17.74
CA GLU A 77 14.64 -7.47 17.06
C GLU A 77 14.39 -7.31 15.56
N ALA A 78 15.08 -6.36 14.94
CA ALA A 78 15.01 -6.12 13.51
C ALA A 78 15.50 -7.36 12.74
N LYS A 79 14.71 -7.84 11.78
CA LYS A 79 14.97 -9.13 11.12
C LYS A 79 15.76 -8.93 9.82
N PRO A 80 16.96 -9.52 9.67
CA PRO A 80 17.64 -9.55 8.39
C PRO A 80 16.89 -10.48 7.42
N VAL A 81 16.59 -9.98 6.23
CA VAL A 81 15.88 -10.70 5.17
C VAL A 81 16.76 -10.75 3.92
N THR A 82 17.01 -11.97 3.44
CA THR A 82 17.58 -12.22 2.11
C THR A 82 16.49 -12.82 1.24
N THR A 83 16.20 -12.18 0.11
CA THR A 83 15.13 -12.57 -0.82
C THR A 83 15.52 -12.25 -2.27
N THR A 84 14.62 -12.43 -3.22
CA THR A 84 14.77 -11.96 -4.61
C THR A 84 13.88 -10.74 -4.85
N ASN A 85 14.22 -9.93 -5.86
CA ASN A 85 13.36 -8.81 -6.28
C ASN A 85 11.93 -9.27 -6.61
N MET A 86 11.78 -10.40 -7.29
CA MET A 86 10.48 -10.99 -7.63
C MET A 86 9.69 -11.35 -6.38
N ASP A 87 10.30 -12.04 -5.42
CA ASP A 87 9.59 -12.48 -4.21
C ASP A 87 9.25 -11.31 -3.29
N TYR A 88 10.14 -10.32 -3.20
CA TYR A 88 9.86 -9.05 -2.54
C TYR A 88 8.65 -8.35 -3.17
N ASP A 89 8.63 -8.18 -4.49
CA ASP A 89 7.54 -7.50 -5.19
C ASP A 89 6.21 -8.25 -5.05
N LYS A 90 6.23 -9.59 -5.07
CA LYS A 90 5.05 -10.42 -4.78
C LYS A 90 4.54 -10.20 -3.35
N GLY A 91 5.44 -10.13 -2.37
CA GLY A 91 5.11 -9.85 -0.98
C GLY A 91 4.44 -8.49 -0.82
N GLN A 92 5.02 -7.44 -1.42
CA GLN A 92 4.46 -6.09 -1.43
C GLN A 92 3.08 -6.04 -2.10
N LEU A 93 2.90 -6.75 -3.22
CA LEU A 93 1.60 -6.80 -3.90
C LEU A 93 0.53 -7.49 -3.04
N ARG A 94 0.88 -8.59 -2.34
CA ARG A 94 -0.03 -9.25 -1.40
C ARG A 94 -0.45 -8.32 -0.26
N GLN A 95 0.48 -7.51 0.25
CA GLN A 95 0.17 -6.52 1.27
C GLN A 95 -0.81 -5.45 0.77
N LEU A 96 -0.63 -4.95 -0.46
CA LEU A 96 -1.57 -4.02 -1.10
C LEU A 96 -2.97 -4.64 -1.27
N ILE A 97 -3.05 -5.89 -1.75
CA ILE A 97 -4.32 -6.60 -1.91
C ILE A 97 -5.00 -6.79 -0.54
N ARG A 98 -4.26 -7.25 0.47
CA ARG A 98 -4.81 -7.44 1.83
C ARG A 98 -5.32 -6.12 2.42
N SER A 99 -4.57 -5.03 2.26
CA SER A 99 -4.99 -3.70 2.70
C SER A 99 -6.28 -3.25 1.99
N GLN A 100 -6.38 -3.49 0.67
CA GLN A 100 -7.58 -3.17 -0.09
C GLN A 100 -8.80 -3.98 0.40
N LEU A 101 -8.64 -5.28 0.64
CA LEU A 101 -9.71 -6.15 1.14
C LEU A 101 -10.17 -5.74 2.54
N MET A 102 -9.24 -5.38 3.43
CA MET A 102 -9.59 -4.84 4.76
C MET A 102 -10.36 -3.52 4.64
N GLY A 103 -9.93 -2.63 3.74
CA GLY A 103 -10.63 -1.36 3.46
C GLY A 103 -12.05 -1.59 2.92
N LEU A 104 -12.21 -2.53 1.98
CA LEU A 104 -13.51 -2.94 1.45
C LEU A 104 -14.42 -3.50 2.55
N GLY A 105 -13.90 -4.39 3.41
CA GLY A 105 -14.66 -4.96 4.52
C GLY A 105 -15.11 -3.89 5.51
N MET A 106 -14.22 -2.98 5.91
CA MET A 106 -14.54 -1.85 6.79
C MET A 106 -15.59 -0.93 6.16
N MET A 107 -15.45 -0.62 4.87
CA MET A 107 -16.43 0.19 4.14
C MET A 107 -17.78 -0.50 3.99
N ALA A 108 -17.82 -1.81 3.80
CA ALA A 108 -19.05 -2.58 3.75
C ALA A 108 -19.81 -2.47 5.09
N VAL A 109 -19.12 -2.60 6.22
CA VAL A 109 -19.73 -2.42 7.55
C VAL A 109 -20.23 -0.98 7.72
N MET A 110 -19.39 0.02 7.48
CA MET A 110 -19.79 1.42 7.68
C MET A 110 -20.96 1.84 6.77
N HIS A 111 -20.97 1.40 5.52
CA HIS A 111 -21.99 1.80 4.56
C HIS A 111 -23.30 0.99 4.69
N LEU A 112 -23.20 -0.34 4.83
CA LEU A 112 -24.39 -1.20 4.88
C LEU A 112 -25.02 -1.24 6.27
N TYR A 113 -24.20 -1.29 7.34
CA TYR A 113 -24.69 -1.35 8.71
C TYR A 113 -24.91 0.05 9.31
N MET A 114 -23.89 0.92 9.24
CA MET A 114 -23.97 2.26 9.86
C MET A 114 -24.60 3.33 8.96
N LYS A 115 -24.97 2.98 7.72
CA LYS A 115 -25.50 3.91 6.69
C LYS A 115 -24.61 5.13 6.44
N TYR A 116 -23.31 5.00 6.72
CA TYR A 116 -22.36 6.09 6.61
C TYR A 116 -21.87 6.23 5.17
N THR A 117 -22.51 7.15 4.45
CA THR A 117 -22.40 7.26 2.98
C THR A 117 -21.30 8.23 2.54
N ASN A 118 -21.01 9.27 3.33
CA ASN A 118 -20.03 10.30 2.98
C ASN A 118 -18.64 9.76 2.60
N PRO A 119 -18.09 8.73 3.27
CA PRO A 119 -16.77 8.21 2.92
C PRO A 119 -16.73 7.50 1.56
N LEU A 120 -17.87 7.00 1.02
CA LEU A 120 -17.87 6.27 -0.26
C LEU A 120 -17.28 7.09 -1.39
N LEU A 121 -17.63 8.38 -1.45
CA LEU A 121 -17.15 9.29 -2.49
C LEU A 121 -15.62 9.43 -2.40
N ILE A 122 -15.10 9.69 -1.21
CA ILE A 122 -13.65 9.84 -0.98
C ILE A 122 -12.91 8.52 -1.25
N GLN A 123 -13.47 7.41 -0.78
CA GLN A 123 -12.91 6.06 -0.92
C GLN A 123 -13.00 5.49 -2.33
N SER A 124 -13.79 6.12 -3.21
CA SER A 124 -13.78 5.78 -4.64
C SER A 124 -12.59 6.39 -5.39
N ILE A 125 -12.00 7.47 -4.87
CA ILE A 125 -10.96 8.24 -5.57
C ILE A 125 -9.57 8.01 -4.96
N ILE A 126 -9.43 8.16 -3.65
CA ILE A 126 -8.10 8.13 -3.00
C ILE A 126 -7.41 6.76 -3.15
N PRO A 127 -8.06 5.62 -2.87
CA PRO A 127 -7.46 4.31 -3.09
C PRO A 127 -7.10 4.06 -4.55
N LEU A 128 -7.93 4.54 -5.49
CA LEU A 128 -7.67 4.40 -6.92
C LEU A 128 -6.40 5.17 -7.33
N LYS A 129 -6.28 6.44 -6.91
CA LYS A 129 -5.06 7.23 -7.08
C LYS A 129 -3.85 6.53 -6.45
N GLY A 130 -3.99 6.05 -5.22
CA GLY A 130 -2.93 5.34 -4.50
C GLY A 130 -2.46 4.08 -5.22
N ALA A 131 -3.38 3.33 -5.84
CA ALA A 131 -3.05 2.14 -6.61
C ALA A 131 -2.17 2.49 -7.83
N PHE A 132 -2.54 3.53 -8.60
CA PHE A 132 -1.74 4.01 -9.73
C PHE A 132 -0.39 4.63 -9.31
N GLU A 133 -0.33 5.24 -8.14
CA GLU A 133 0.89 5.82 -7.60
C GLU A 133 1.79 4.81 -6.86
N SER A 134 1.36 3.56 -6.73
CA SER A 134 2.15 2.53 -6.05
C SER A 134 3.47 2.24 -6.77
N ASN A 135 4.51 1.92 -5.99
CA ASN A 135 5.84 1.66 -6.55
C ASN A 135 5.82 0.48 -7.53
N LEU A 136 5.04 -0.57 -7.22
CA LEU A 136 4.91 -1.74 -8.08
C LEU A 136 4.27 -1.41 -9.42
N VAL A 137 3.19 -0.62 -9.44
CA VAL A 137 2.55 -0.19 -10.70
C VAL A 137 3.50 0.69 -11.51
N LYS A 138 4.18 1.64 -10.85
CA LYS A 138 5.19 2.47 -11.53
C LYS A 138 6.29 1.64 -12.20
N ILE A 139 6.81 0.61 -11.53
CA ILE A 139 7.90 -0.22 -12.04
C ILE A 139 7.42 -1.19 -13.12
N HIS A 140 6.32 -1.91 -12.89
CA HIS A 140 5.91 -3.05 -13.72
C HIS A 140 4.87 -2.72 -14.79
N VAL A 141 4.02 -1.74 -14.54
CA VAL A 141 2.97 -1.29 -15.48
C VAL A 141 3.46 -0.11 -16.30
N PHE A 142 4.06 0.90 -15.65
CA PHE A 142 4.58 2.09 -16.33
C PHE A 142 6.05 1.98 -16.73
N GLY A 143 6.72 0.87 -16.43
CA GLY A 143 8.09 0.60 -16.88
C GLY A 143 9.16 1.53 -16.29
N LYS A 144 8.86 2.22 -15.17
CA LYS A 144 9.85 3.10 -14.54
C LYS A 144 11.03 2.29 -13.99
N PRO A 145 12.27 2.78 -14.11
CA PRO A 145 13.43 2.10 -13.55
C PRO A 145 13.32 2.03 -12.03
N ALA A 146 13.72 0.89 -11.45
CA ALA A 146 13.73 0.66 -10.01
C ALA A 146 14.98 1.29 -9.35
N THR A 147 15.12 2.61 -9.51
CA THR A 147 16.25 3.40 -8.99
C THR A 147 15.74 4.58 -8.17
N GLY A 148 16.60 5.18 -7.35
CA GLY A 148 16.23 6.30 -6.47
C GLY A 148 15.09 5.91 -5.52
N ASP A 149 13.99 6.66 -5.55
CA ASP A 149 12.80 6.40 -4.71
C ASP A 149 12.02 5.13 -5.08
N LEU A 150 12.27 4.56 -6.25
CA LEU A 150 11.70 3.27 -6.69
C LEU A 150 12.66 2.09 -6.47
N ALA A 151 13.82 2.33 -5.84
CA ALA A 151 14.71 1.24 -5.45
C ALA A 151 14.08 0.37 -4.37
N ARG A 152 14.33 -0.94 -4.45
CA ARG A 152 13.97 -1.88 -3.39
C ARG A 152 15.04 -1.87 -2.30
N PRO A 153 14.69 -2.07 -1.02
CA PRO A 153 13.34 -2.17 -0.48
C PRO A 153 12.61 -0.82 -0.54
N PHE A 154 11.31 -0.84 -0.81
CA PHE A 154 10.50 0.38 -0.89
C PHE A 154 10.40 1.05 0.47
N LYS A 155 10.52 2.37 0.47
CA LYS A 155 10.18 3.19 1.64
C LYS A 155 8.68 3.08 1.89
N SER A 156 8.29 2.79 3.13
CA SER A 156 6.88 2.81 3.55
C SER A 156 6.34 4.23 3.40
N ALA A 157 5.17 4.37 2.77
CA ALA A 157 4.49 5.66 2.72
C ALA A 157 4.06 5.99 4.15
N GLY A 158 4.77 6.92 4.80
CA GLY A 158 4.59 7.26 6.21
C GLY A 158 3.14 7.65 6.53
N GLY A 159 2.37 6.68 7.01
CA GLY A 159 1.08 6.86 7.66
C GLY A 159 1.23 6.75 9.17
N PHE A 160 0.20 7.15 9.91
CA PHE A 160 0.18 7.15 11.39
C PHE A 160 0.46 5.76 12.02
N MET A 161 0.29 4.69 11.24
CA MET A 161 0.56 3.29 11.62
C MET A 161 1.81 2.70 10.94
N SER A 162 2.71 3.52 10.40
CA SER A 162 3.91 3.04 9.70
C SER A 162 4.89 2.39 10.67
N GLN A 163 5.06 1.07 10.57
CA GLN A 163 6.14 0.32 11.23
C GLN A 163 7.49 0.66 10.59
N GLY A 164 8.13 1.73 11.05
CA GLY A 164 9.49 2.11 10.64
C GLY A 164 9.70 2.19 9.11
N GLN A 165 10.97 2.25 8.70
CA GLN A 165 11.39 2.15 7.30
C GLN A 165 12.33 0.96 7.17
N PRO A 166 12.21 0.11 6.13
CA PRO A 166 13.18 -0.95 5.88
C PRO A 166 14.55 -0.34 5.58
N LYS A 167 15.62 -0.95 6.11
CA LYS A 167 17.01 -0.50 5.93
C LYS A 167 17.76 -1.47 5.04
N SER A 168 18.62 -0.94 4.16
CA SER A 168 19.41 -1.75 3.21
C SER A 168 20.88 -1.36 3.17
N ASP A 169 21.34 -0.48 4.06
CA ASP A 169 22.74 -0.15 4.18
C ASP A 169 23.52 -1.32 4.80
N LYS A 170 24.76 -1.50 4.32
CA LYS A 170 25.62 -2.61 4.71
C LYS A 170 25.82 -2.70 6.23
N ALA A 171 26.00 -1.55 6.90
CA ALA A 171 26.18 -1.49 8.35
C ALA A 171 24.92 -1.96 9.11
N SER A 172 23.72 -1.56 8.66
CA SER A 172 22.47 -2.05 9.27
C SER A 172 22.25 -3.53 9.03
N ILE A 173 22.59 -4.04 7.84
CA ILE A 173 22.49 -5.48 7.54
C ILE A 173 23.47 -6.28 8.41
N GLU A 174 24.74 -5.90 8.46
CA GLU A 174 25.77 -6.60 9.25
C GLU A 174 25.48 -6.55 10.75
N SER A 175 25.01 -5.42 11.28
CA SER A 175 24.63 -5.30 12.68
C SER A 175 23.38 -6.14 13.01
N ALA A 176 22.36 -6.13 12.14
CA ALA A 176 21.18 -6.98 12.32
C ALA A 176 21.54 -8.48 12.20
N GLU A 177 22.38 -8.88 11.24
CA GLU A 177 22.84 -10.26 11.11
C GLU A 177 23.64 -10.71 12.34
N LYS A 178 24.49 -9.84 12.91
CA LYS A 178 25.26 -10.14 14.12
C LYS A 178 24.37 -10.26 15.36
N ASN A 179 23.43 -9.33 15.54
CA ASN A 179 22.52 -9.33 16.69
C ASN A 179 21.52 -10.49 16.61
N TYR A 180 20.96 -10.74 15.42
CA TYR A 180 20.03 -11.86 15.21
C TYR A 180 20.70 -13.22 15.41
N ARG A 181 21.96 -13.39 14.95
CA ARG A 181 22.74 -14.62 15.20
C ARG A 181 23.21 -14.73 16.66
N GLY A 182 23.49 -13.62 17.33
CA GLY A 182 23.87 -13.59 18.75
C GLY A 182 22.69 -13.73 19.72
N GLY A 183 21.46 -13.55 19.24
CA GLY A 183 20.21 -13.73 19.99
C GLY A 183 19.57 -15.12 19.87
N VAL A 184 20.12 -16.00 19.02
CA VAL A 184 19.84 -17.44 19.11
C VAL A 184 20.53 -17.93 20.38
N LYS A 185 19.82 -17.86 21.51
CA LYS A 185 20.13 -18.71 22.65
C LYS A 185 20.10 -20.14 22.12
N GLU A 186 21.26 -20.78 22.04
CA GLU A 186 21.32 -22.23 22.09
C GLU A 186 20.70 -22.63 23.43
N GLU A 187 19.46 -23.12 23.36
CA GLU A 187 18.64 -23.75 24.41
C GLU A 187 18.35 -22.97 25.71
#